data_AF-A0A2A3LXH5-F1
#
_entry.id   AF-A0A2A3LXH5-F1
#
_cell.length_a   1.000
_cell.length_b   1.000
_cell.length_c   1.000
_cell.angle_alpha   90.00
_cell.angle_beta   90.00
_cell.angle_gamma   90.00
#
_symmetry.space_group_name_H-M   'P 1'
#
loop_
_entity.id
_entity.type
_entity.pdbx_description
1 polymer ?
#
loop_
_entity_poly.entity_id
_entity_poly.type
_entity_poly.pdbx_seq_one_letter_code
_entity_poly.pdbx_strand_id
1 'polypeptide(L)'
;MGDGQRPVGPRVRVISDTAQEFDGVVYYLCGRYFADSSSEGERRLHRAVWLAYHKHIPDGFHVHHIDEDRSNNQIENLLCLPGSDHIREHNLERREEFAEIGRKYQPRTKAWHSSEAGREWHRQHYQSTAEKLHARHEAICSCCGKPFLASESVKNSSVRYCSKPCKAHARRQSGADDVDRVCGKCGVGFRANKYSSRKSCEQCFPARRTKRLLPDGP
;
A
#
# COMPACT_ATOMS: atom_id res chain seq x y z
N MET A 1 2.74 -32.02 17.42
CA MET A 1 1.52 -31.79 18.23
C MET A 1 1.97 -30.99 19.43
N GLY A 2 1.93 -29.66 19.31
CA GLY A 2 2.29 -28.77 20.42
C GLY A 2 1.05 -28.53 21.25
N ASP A 3 1.15 -28.78 22.56
CA ASP A 3 0.11 -28.47 23.54
C ASP A 3 -0.31 -27.00 23.37
N GLY A 4 -1.48 -26.79 22.78
CA GLY A 4 -2.13 -25.50 22.66
C GLY A 4 -2.62 -25.07 24.04
N GLN A 5 -1.71 -24.61 24.88
CA GLN A 5 -2.07 -23.92 26.11
C GLN A 5 -2.91 -22.71 25.73
N ARG A 6 -4.20 -22.78 26.06
CA ARG A 6 -5.14 -21.68 25.83
C ARG A 6 -4.60 -20.45 26.57
N PRO A 7 -4.59 -19.26 25.94
CA PRO A 7 -4.17 -18.04 26.61
C PRO A 7 -5.00 -17.84 27.87
N VAL A 8 -4.30 -17.61 28.98
CA VAL A 8 -4.88 -17.35 30.31
C VAL A 8 -5.31 -15.89 30.34
N GLY A 9 -6.62 -15.63 30.46
CA GLY A 9 -7.15 -14.26 30.51
C GLY A 9 -8.68 -14.19 30.49
N PRO A 10 -9.24 -12.97 30.54
CA PRO A 10 -10.69 -12.75 30.48
C PRO A 10 -11.26 -13.27 29.16
N ARG A 11 -12.43 -13.90 29.20
CA ARG A 11 -13.05 -14.49 28.00
C ARG A 11 -14.33 -13.76 27.64
N VAL A 12 -14.62 -13.76 26.34
CA VAL A 12 -15.92 -13.30 25.85
C VAL A 12 -16.96 -14.36 26.16
N ARG A 13 -18.05 -13.94 26.80
CA ARG A 13 -19.22 -14.76 27.07
C ARG A 13 -20.32 -14.37 26.08
N VAL A 14 -20.80 -15.34 25.29
CA VAL A 14 -21.95 -15.12 24.41
C VAL A 14 -23.22 -15.19 25.25
N ILE A 15 -23.98 -14.08 25.28
CA ILE A 15 -25.30 -14.03 25.94
C ILE A 15 -26.39 -14.43 24.94
N SER A 16 -26.32 -13.89 23.72
CA SER A 16 -27.22 -14.19 22.60
C SER A 16 -26.53 -13.87 21.26
N ASP A 17 -27.23 -14.12 20.16
CA ASP A 17 -26.78 -13.74 18.80
C ASP A 17 -26.51 -12.24 18.64
N THR A 18 -27.06 -11.41 19.52
CA THR A 18 -26.97 -9.95 19.47
C THR A 18 -26.30 -9.33 20.69
N ALA A 19 -25.87 -10.13 21.68
CA ALA A 19 -25.24 -9.63 22.90
C ALA A 19 -24.08 -10.54 23.36
N GLN A 20 -22.94 -9.92 23.66
CA GLN A 20 -21.76 -10.58 24.21
C GLN A 20 -21.22 -9.78 25.39
N GLU A 21 -20.72 -10.45 26.41
CA GLU A 21 -20.16 -9.84 27.61
C GLU A 21 -18.64 -10.06 27.65
N PHE A 22 -17.91 -9.01 28.02
CA PHE A 22 -16.47 -9.07 28.24
C PHE A 22 -16.07 -8.10 29.36
N ASP A 23 -15.38 -8.62 30.37
CA ASP A 23 -14.90 -7.86 31.54
C ASP A 23 -16.00 -7.04 32.24
N GLY A 24 -17.19 -7.63 32.39
CA GLY A 24 -18.35 -7.00 33.02
C GLY A 24 -19.09 -5.98 32.16
N VAL A 25 -18.65 -5.74 30.91
CA VAL A 25 -19.31 -4.86 29.94
C VAL A 25 -20.05 -5.70 28.90
N VAL A 26 -21.30 -5.32 28.61
CA VAL A 26 -22.10 -5.95 27.56
C VAL A 26 -22.02 -5.14 26.27
N TYR A 27 -21.62 -5.83 25.20
CA TYR A 27 -21.53 -5.32 23.84
C TYR A 27 -22.68 -5.89 23.02
N TYR A 28 -23.34 -5.03 22.24
CA TYR A 28 -24.47 -5.40 21.40
C TYR A 28 -24.10 -5.35 19.92
N LEU A 29 -24.68 -6.22 19.11
CA LEU A 29 -24.48 -6.22 17.66
C LEU A 29 -25.03 -4.91 17.07
N CYS A 30 -24.13 -4.03 16.64
CA CYS A 30 -24.45 -2.75 16.02
C CYS A 30 -23.83 -2.67 14.62
N GLY A 31 -24.64 -2.93 13.60
CA GLY A 31 -24.17 -3.05 12.23
C GLY A 31 -23.39 -4.35 12.03
N ARG A 32 -22.09 -4.25 11.75
CA ARG A 32 -21.23 -5.43 11.48
C ARG A 32 -20.42 -5.92 12.68
N TYR A 33 -20.45 -5.20 13.80
CA TYR A 33 -19.59 -5.49 14.96
C TYR A 33 -20.38 -5.40 16.26
N PHE A 34 -19.95 -6.16 17.26
CA PHE A 34 -20.37 -6.00 18.65
C PHE A 34 -19.72 -4.74 19.22
N ALA A 35 -20.55 -3.82 19.70
CA ALA A 35 -20.12 -2.53 20.21
C ALA A 35 -20.91 -2.15 21.47
N ASP A 36 -20.27 -1.39 22.36
CA ASP A 36 -20.97 -0.75 23.45
C ASP A 36 -21.42 0.67 23.05
N SER A 37 -22.36 1.21 23.84
CA SER A 37 -22.82 2.59 23.74
C SER A 37 -22.05 3.54 24.64
N SER A 38 -21.09 3.03 25.43
CA SER A 38 -20.28 3.84 26.34
C SER A 38 -19.34 4.77 25.57
N SER A 39 -19.10 5.95 26.14
CA SER A 39 -18.00 6.83 25.74
C SER A 39 -16.69 6.51 26.47
N GLU A 40 -16.73 5.62 27.45
CA GLU A 40 -15.58 5.23 28.26
C GLU A 40 -15.01 3.90 27.73
N GLY A 41 -13.79 3.93 27.20
CA GLY A 41 -13.07 2.74 26.76
C GLY A 41 -13.14 2.42 25.27
N GLU A 42 -12.70 1.21 24.90
CA GLU A 42 -12.70 0.74 23.51
C GLU A 42 -14.08 0.21 23.12
N ARG A 43 -14.71 0.91 22.18
CA ARG A 43 -16.11 0.66 21.82
C ARG A 43 -16.37 -0.64 21.10
N ARG A 44 -15.37 -1.20 20.41
CA ARG A 44 -15.55 -2.42 19.60
C ARG A 44 -15.02 -3.63 20.34
N LEU A 45 -15.87 -4.64 20.53
CA LEU A 45 -15.55 -5.82 21.34
C LEU A 45 -14.25 -6.50 20.93
N HIS A 46 -14.06 -6.82 19.65
CA HIS A 46 -12.83 -7.46 19.16
C HIS A 46 -11.56 -6.66 19.49
N ARG A 47 -11.63 -5.31 19.50
CA ARG A 47 -10.50 -4.46 19.89
C ARG A 47 -10.31 -4.43 21.41
N ALA A 48 -11.41 -4.38 22.17
CA ALA A 48 -11.37 -4.42 23.63
C ALA A 48 -10.73 -5.75 24.12
N VAL A 49 -11.11 -6.87 23.52
CA VAL A 49 -10.51 -8.19 23.78
C VAL A 49 -9.02 -8.16 23.46
N TRP A 50 -8.63 -7.67 22.28
CA TRP A 50 -7.21 -7.58 21.91
C TRP A 50 -6.41 -6.73 22.91
N LEU A 51 -6.91 -5.56 23.28
CA LEU A 51 -6.26 -4.65 24.22
C LEU A 51 -6.15 -5.26 25.62
N ALA A 52 -7.10 -6.08 26.07
CA ALA A 52 -7.01 -6.71 27.38
C ALA A 52 -5.79 -7.66 27.49
N TYR A 53 -5.51 -8.42 26.42
CA TYR A 53 -4.40 -9.38 26.34
C TYR A 53 -3.07 -8.74 25.95
N HIS A 54 -3.07 -7.83 24.97
CA HIS A 54 -1.85 -7.29 24.36
C HIS A 54 -1.54 -5.83 24.72
N LYS A 55 -2.45 -5.16 25.45
CA LYS A 55 -2.34 -3.78 25.97
C LYS A 55 -2.22 -2.67 24.93
N HIS A 56 -2.01 -3.00 23.66
CA HIS A 56 -1.76 -2.02 22.62
C HIS A 56 -2.19 -2.52 21.23
N ILE A 57 -2.68 -1.58 20.41
CA ILE A 57 -2.87 -1.72 18.96
C ILE A 57 -2.04 -0.60 18.34
N PRO A 58 -0.99 -0.90 17.55
CA PRO A 58 -0.16 0.12 16.94
C PRO A 58 -0.94 1.03 15.98
N ASP A 59 -0.49 2.27 15.84
CA ASP A 59 -1.10 3.21 14.90
C ASP A 59 -1.07 2.65 13.47
N GLY A 60 -2.23 2.65 12.82
CA GLY A 60 -2.40 2.09 11.49
C GLY A 60 -2.53 0.57 11.42
N PHE A 61 -2.66 -0.13 12.56
CA PHE A 61 -2.96 -1.56 12.60
C PHE A 61 -4.45 -1.81 12.87
N HIS A 62 -4.96 -2.95 12.38
CA HIS A 62 -6.33 -3.39 12.56
C HIS A 62 -6.35 -4.78 13.20
N VAL A 63 -7.35 -5.03 14.05
CA VAL A 63 -7.65 -6.36 14.59
C VAL A 63 -8.60 -7.07 13.63
N HIS A 64 -8.19 -8.22 13.15
CA HIS A 64 -8.84 -9.05 12.13
C HIS A 64 -9.39 -10.34 12.77
N HIS A 65 -10.51 -10.84 12.26
CA HIS A 65 -11.08 -12.15 12.63
C HIS A 65 -10.53 -13.21 11.68
N ILE A 66 -9.76 -14.17 12.19
CA ILE A 66 -9.05 -15.19 11.39
C ILE A 66 -10.03 -16.07 10.60
N ASP A 67 -11.18 -16.39 11.18
CA ASP A 67 -12.25 -17.18 10.55
C ASP A 67 -13.27 -16.35 9.74
N GLU A 68 -13.04 -15.04 9.60
CA GLU A 68 -13.93 -14.06 8.96
C GLU A 68 -15.31 -13.89 9.62
N ASP A 69 -15.57 -14.58 10.73
CA ASP A 69 -16.79 -14.45 11.53
C ASP A 69 -16.63 -13.37 12.60
N ARG A 70 -17.27 -12.22 12.35
CA ARG A 70 -17.26 -11.06 13.26
C ARG A 70 -17.97 -11.31 14.59
N SER A 71 -18.71 -12.41 14.72
CA SER A 71 -19.33 -12.84 15.97
C SER A 71 -18.38 -13.66 16.84
N ASN A 72 -17.32 -14.24 16.27
CA ASN A 72 -16.32 -14.99 17.02
C ASN A 72 -15.22 -14.06 17.57
N ASN A 73 -15.50 -13.43 18.72
CA ASN A 73 -14.60 -12.47 19.36
C ASN A 73 -13.63 -13.09 20.38
N GLN A 74 -13.39 -14.41 20.33
CA GLN A 74 -12.39 -15.05 21.19
C GLN A 74 -10.98 -14.62 20.78
N ILE A 75 -10.08 -14.41 21.75
CA ILE A 75 -8.72 -13.89 21.48
C ILE A 75 -7.94 -14.75 20.48
N GLU A 76 -8.15 -16.07 20.48
CA GLU A 76 -7.51 -17.00 19.56
C GLU A 76 -7.95 -16.81 18.10
N ASN A 77 -9.11 -16.21 17.88
CA ASN A 77 -9.65 -15.89 16.57
C ASN A 77 -9.26 -14.47 16.10
N LEU A 78 -8.52 -13.72 16.90
CA LEU A 78 -8.15 -12.35 16.59
C LEU A 78 -6.68 -12.25 16.19
N LEU A 79 -6.40 -11.40 15.20
CA LEU A 79 -5.05 -11.15 14.70
C LEU A 79 -4.86 -9.66 14.43
N CYS A 80 -3.86 -9.03 15.03
CA CYS A 80 -3.53 -7.62 14.76
C CYS A 80 -2.50 -7.53 13.63
N LEU A 81 -2.87 -6.86 12.54
CA LEU A 81 -2.05 -6.70 11.34
C LEU A 81 -1.97 -5.25 10.90
N PRO A 82 -0.93 -4.85 10.13
CA PRO A 82 -0.91 -3.56 9.46
C PRO A 82 -2.18 -3.36 8.63
N GLY A 83 -2.76 -2.16 8.66
CA GLY A 83 -4.00 -1.86 7.94
C GLY A 83 -3.91 -2.12 6.43
N SER A 84 -2.72 -1.96 5.85
CA SER A 84 -2.43 -2.32 4.46
C SER A 84 -2.55 -3.82 4.17
N ASP A 85 -2.08 -4.65 5.10
CA ASP A 85 -2.18 -6.12 4.97
C ASP A 85 -3.62 -6.55 5.21
N HIS A 86 -4.29 -6.00 6.22
CA HIS A 86 -5.72 -6.24 6.46
C HIS A 86 -6.58 -5.91 5.22
N ILE A 87 -6.37 -4.75 4.59
CA ILE A 87 -7.08 -4.38 3.35
C ILE A 87 -6.73 -5.32 2.20
N ARG A 88 -5.47 -5.78 2.11
CA ARG A 88 -5.05 -6.75 1.09
C ARG A 88 -5.78 -8.08 1.26
N GLU A 89 -5.86 -8.62 2.47
CA GLU A 89 -6.58 -9.87 2.75
C GLU A 89 -8.07 -9.73 2.36
N HIS A 90 -8.76 -8.67 2.80
CA HIS A 90 -10.16 -8.41 2.37
C HIS A 90 -10.34 -8.31 0.86
N ASN A 91 -9.36 -7.73 0.15
CA ASN A 91 -9.41 -7.65 -1.31
C ASN A 91 -9.14 -9.01 -1.99
N LEU A 92 -8.36 -9.89 -1.35
CA LEU A 92 -8.12 -11.26 -1.82
C LEU A 92 -9.36 -12.13 -1.60
N GLU A 93 -9.98 -12.05 -0.42
CA GLU A 93 -11.25 -12.72 -0.09
C GLU A 93 -12.34 -12.36 -1.10
N ARG A 94 -12.45 -11.07 -1.42
CA ARG A 94 -13.46 -10.53 -2.35
C ARG A 94 -13.01 -10.53 -3.81
N ARG A 95 -11.87 -11.15 -4.14
CA ARG A 95 -11.30 -11.12 -5.48
C ARG A 95 -12.26 -11.67 -6.53
N GLU A 96 -12.90 -12.81 -6.24
CA GLU A 96 -13.86 -13.43 -7.16
C GLU A 96 -15.15 -12.60 -7.27
N GLU A 97 -15.64 -12.05 -6.16
CA GLU A 97 -16.79 -11.13 -6.17
C GLU A 97 -16.51 -9.91 -7.06
N PHE A 98 -15.35 -9.26 -6.89
CA PHE A 98 -14.95 -8.12 -7.71
C PHE A 98 -14.69 -8.50 -9.16
N ALA A 99 -14.11 -9.67 -9.43
CA ALA A 99 -13.93 -10.17 -10.78
C ALA A 99 -15.29 -10.40 -11.47
N GLU A 100 -16.28 -10.94 -10.75
CA GLU A 100 -17.64 -11.14 -11.24
C GLU A 100 -18.35 -9.82 -11.52
N ILE A 101 -18.28 -8.85 -10.59
CA ILE A 101 -18.76 -7.49 -10.81
C ILE A 101 -18.09 -6.88 -12.05
N GLY A 102 -16.76 -7.01 -12.16
CA GLY A 102 -16.00 -6.56 -13.32
C GLY A 102 -16.51 -7.16 -14.63
N ARG A 103 -16.66 -8.49 -14.70
CA ARG A 103 -17.21 -9.21 -15.86
C ARG A 103 -18.61 -8.71 -16.22
N LYS A 104 -19.47 -8.51 -15.23
CA LYS A 104 -20.86 -8.05 -15.42
C LYS A 104 -20.94 -6.64 -16.02
N TYR A 105 -20.11 -5.71 -15.55
CA TYR A 105 -20.20 -4.30 -15.96
C TYR A 105 -19.26 -3.92 -17.11
N GLN A 106 -18.17 -4.65 -17.34
CA GLN A 106 -17.21 -4.37 -18.42
C GLN A 106 -17.87 -4.20 -19.80
N PRO A 107 -18.85 -5.03 -20.23
CA PRO A 107 -19.53 -4.83 -21.51
C PRO A 107 -20.27 -3.49 -21.58
N ARG A 108 -20.96 -3.10 -20.50
CA ARG A 108 -21.68 -1.81 -20.42
C ARG A 108 -20.70 -0.63 -20.47
N THR A 109 -19.61 -0.72 -19.71
CA THR A 109 -18.52 0.27 -19.73
C THR A 109 -17.94 0.39 -21.14
N LYS A 110 -17.62 -0.72 -21.81
CA LYS A 110 -17.10 -0.72 -23.17
C LYS A 110 -18.11 -0.12 -24.17
N ALA A 111 -19.38 -0.49 -24.06
CA ALA A 111 -20.44 0.04 -24.92
C ALA A 111 -20.57 1.56 -24.77
N TRP A 112 -20.58 2.07 -23.53
CA TRP A 112 -20.66 3.51 -23.27
C TRP A 112 -19.43 4.28 -23.80
N HIS A 113 -18.21 3.82 -23.50
CA HIS A 113 -16.99 4.49 -24.01
C HIS A 113 -16.86 4.43 -25.54
N SER A 114 -17.48 3.42 -26.17
CA SER A 114 -17.52 3.28 -27.63
C SER A 114 -18.66 4.07 -28.27
N SER A 115 -19.65 4.51 -27.49
CA SER A 115 -20.81 5.28 -27.99
C SER A 115 -20.42 6.70 -28.36
N GLU A 116 -21.20 7.31 -29.26
CA GLU A 116 -21.04 8.71 -29.63
C GLU A 116 -21.23 9.64 -28.43
N ALA A 117 -22.27 9.40 -27.62
CA ALA A 117 -22.55 10.17 -26.41
C ALA A 117 -21.39 10.10 -25.39
N GLY A 118 -20.78 8.94 -25.20
CA GLY A 118 -19.62 8.78 -24.31
C GLY A 118 -18.37 9.51 -24.84
N ARG A 119 -18.10 9.43 -26.14
CA ARG A 119 -16.99 10.16 -26.78
C ARG A 119 -17.19 11.67 -26.70
N GLU A 120 -18.41 12.14 -26.92
CA GLU A 120 -18.75 13.55 -26.80
C GLU A 120 -18.61 14.04 -25.37
N TRP A 121 -19.08 13.27 -24.39
CA TRP A 121 -18.85 13.57 -22.98
C TRP A 121 -17.36 13.68 -22.65
N HIS A 122 -16.52 12.75 -23.12
CA HIS A 122 -15.07 12.83 -22.91
C HIS A 122 -14.44 14.06 -23.56
N ARG A 123 -14.92 14.47 -24.75
CA ARG A 123 -14.48 15.67 -25.46
C ARG A 123 -14.82 16.93 -24.65
N GLN A 124 -16.06 17.07 -24.21
CA GLN A 124 -16.52 18.20 -23.39
C GLN A 124 -15.81 18.23 -22.04
N HIS A 125 -15.66 17.07 -21.40
CA HIS A 125 -14.95 16.94 -20.13
C HIS A 125 -13.48 17.37 -20.27
N TYR A 126 -12.80 16.92 -21.34
CA TYR A 126 -11.45 17.37 -21.65
C TYR A 126 -11.40 18.87 -21.88
N GLN A 127 -12.29 19.45 -22.67
CA GLN A 127 -12.35 20.91 -22.90
C GLN A 127 -12.52 21.69 -21.59
N SER A 128 -13.41 21.23 -20.71
CA SER A 128 -13.67 21.88 -19.41
C SER A 128 -12.50 21.80 -18.42
N THR A 129 -11.57 20.85 -18.63
CA THR A 129 -10.45 20.60 -17.71
C THR A 129 -9.08 20.89 -18.33
N ALA A 130 -9.02 21.19 -19.63
CA ALA A 130 -7.79 21.35 -20.40
C ALA A 130 -6.90 22.45 -19.83
N GLU A 131 -7.47 23.61 -19.47
CA GLU A 131 -6.70 24.72 -18.91
C GLU A 131 -5.94 24.30 -17.65
N LYS A 132 -6.63 23.73 -16.67
CA LYS A 132 -6.03 23.24 -15.42
C LYS A 132 -5.04 22.09 -15.64
N LEU A 133 -5.34 21.20 -16.58
CA LEU A 133 -4.48 20.07 -16.92
C LEU A 133 -3.14 20.54 -17.52
N HIS A 134 -3.21 21.58 -18.36
CA HIS A 134 -2.05 22.12 -19.08
C HIS A 134 -1.34 23.26 -18.34
N ALA A 135 -1.91 23.79 -17.25
CA ALA A 135 -1.27 24.79 -16.40
C ALA A 135 0.12 24.34 -15.92
N ARG A 136 1.10 25.24 -16.04
CA ARG A 136 2.51 24.97 -15.74
C ARG A 136 3.10 26.04 -14.84
N HIS A 137 3.98 25.60 -13.93
CA HIS A 137 4.83 26.48 -13.14
C HIS A 137 6.31 26.15 -13.32
N GLU A 138 7.19 27.10 -13.04
CA GLU A 138 8.63 26.89 -13.05
C GLU A 138 9.09 26.09 -11.83
N ALA A 139 9.93 25.08 -12.06
CA ALA A 139 10.54 24.26 -11.03
C ALA A 139 12.01 24.00 -11.34
N ILE A 140 12.82 23.70 -10.31
CA ILE A 140 14.24 23.38 -10.45
C ILE A 140 14.45 21.88 -10.35
N CYS A 141 15.16 21.29 -11.31
CA CYS A 141 15.47 19.87 -11.29
C CYS A 141 16.45 19.52 -10.17
N SER A 142 16.05 18.67 -9.22
CA SER A 142 16.92 18.21 -8.12
C SER A 142 18.11 17.35 -8.57
N CYS A 143 18.13 16.89 -9.82
CA CYS A 143 19.23 16.08 -10.36
C CYS A 143 20.26 16.91 -11.12
N CYS A 144 19.84 17.93 -11.88
CA CYS A 144 20.74 18.68 -12.78
C CYS A 144 20.70 20.20 -12.60
N GLY A 145 19.89 20.72 -11.68
CA GLY A 145 19.76 22.15 -11.40
C GLY A 145 19.04 22.98 -12.46
N LYS A 146 18.72 22.41 -13.64
CA LYS A 146 18.10 23.18 -14.74
C LYS A 146 16.63 23.50 -14.42
N PRO A 147 16.16 24.73 -14.73
CA PRO A 147 14.74 25.07 -14.63
C PRO A 147 13.92 24.29 -15.67
N PHE A 148 12.69 23.95 -15.32
CA PHE A 148 11.74 23.28 -16.21
C PHE A 148 10.29 23.62 -15.85
N LEU A 149 9.38 23.40 -16.81
CA LEU A 149 7.94 23.63 -16.64
C LEU A 149 7.25 22.38 -16.09
N ALA A 150 6.95 22.41 -14.80
CA ALA A 150 6.19 21.40 -14.08
C ALA A 150 4.69 21.56 -14.31
N SER A 151 3.93 20.47 -14.30
CA SER A 151 2.46 20.56 -14.30
C SER A 151 1.95 20.97 -12.93
N GLU A 152 1.07 21.96 -12.87
CA GLU A 152 0.38 22.37 -11.64
C GLU A 152 -0.57 21.29 -11.11
N SER A 153 -1.03 20.39 -11.97
CA SER A 153 -1.87 19.26 -11.57
C SER A 153 -1.13 18.26 -10.67
N VAL A 154 0.20 18.32 -10.63
CA VAL A 154 1.03 17.46 -9.77
C VAL A 154 1.44 18.24 -8.53
N LYS A 155 1.20 17.67 -7.35
CA LYS A 155 1.63 18.27 -6.08
C LYS A 155 3.13 18.60 -6.12
N ASN A 156 3.51 19.82 -5.75
CA ASN A 156 4.89 20.33 -5.83
C ASN A 156 5.93 19.38 -5.20
N SER A 157 5.62 18.72 -4.08
CA SER A 157 6.51 17.73 -3.43
C SER A 157 6.86 16.51 -4.31
N SER A 158 6.10 16.28 -5.38
CA SER A 158 6.28 15.17 -6.31
C SER A 158 7.05 15.55 -7.58
N VAL A 159 7.24 16.86 -7.84
CA VAL A 159 7.89 17.35 -9.06
C VAL A 159 9.37 17.64 -8.82
N ARG A 160 10.22 16.61 -8.94
CA ARG A 160 11.66 16.71 -8.61
C ARG A 160 12.59 16.76 -9.81
N TYR A 161 12.16 16.27 -10.97
CA TYR A 161 13.07 16.03 -12.10
C TYR A 161 12.49 16.57 -13.40
N CYS A 162 13.32 17.24 -14.19
CA CYS A 162 12.91 17.79 -15.48
C CYS A 162 12.57 16.70 -16.54
N SER A 163 13.04 15.47 -16.34
CA SER A 163 12.93 14.42 -17.36
C SER A 163 13.12 13.01 -16.80
N LYS A 164 12.67 11.99 -17.55
CA LYS A 164 12.90 10.57 -17.23
C LYS A 164 14.39 10.22 -17.05
N PRO A 165 15.33 10.72 -17.87
CA PRO A 165 16.77 10.54 -17.65
C PRO A 165 17.26 11.05 -16.29
N CYS A 166 16.87 12.26 -15.88
CA CYS A 166 17.25 12.82 -14.58
C CYS A 166 16.68 11.99 -13.42
N LYS A 167 15.40 11.58 -13.51
CA LYS A 167 14.78 10.68 -12.54
C LYS A 167 15.54 9.35 -12.42
N ALA A 168 15.89 8.74 -13.56
CA ALA A 168 16.63 7.48 -13.58
C ALA A 168 18.07 7.64 -13.07
N HIS A 169 18.72 8.78 -13.34
CA HIS A 169 20.04 9.09 -12.83
C HIS A 169 20.05 9.22 -11.30
N ALA A 170 19.15 10.04 -10.75
CA ALA A 170 18.98 10.19 -9.30
C ALA A 170 18.67 8.84 -8.61
N ARG A 171 17.81 8.00 -9.22
CA ARG A 171 17.53 6.66 -8.70
C ARG A 171 18.79 5.78 -8.65
N ARG A 172 19.62 5.79 -9.70
CA ARG A 172 20.90 5.05 -9.72
C ARG A 172 21.89 5.58 -8.67
N GLN A 173 22.00 6.90 -8.54
CA GLN A 173 22.88 7.51 -7.53
C GLN A 173 22.47 7.18 -6.10
N SER A 174 21.16 6.99 -5.83
CA SER A 174 20.68 6.64 -4.49
C SER A 174 21.09 5.24 -4.01
N GLY A 175 21.58 4.36 -4.90
CA GLY A 175 21.93 2.97 -4.55
C GLY A 175 20.75 2.10 -4.14
N ALA A 176 19.51 2.60 -4.22
CA ALA A 176 18.33 1.92 -3.69
C ALA A 176 17.91 0.65 -4.45
N ASP A 177 18.53 0.36 -5.60
CA ASP A 177 18.37 -0.89 -6.34
C ASP A 177 19.65 -1.73 -6.34
N ASP A 178 20.66 -1.37 -5.54
CA ASP A 178 21.92 -2.06 -5.46
C ASP A 178 21.84 -3.21 -4.46
N VAL A 179 22.33 -4.37 -4.89
CA VAL A 179 22.32 -5.63 -4.15
C VAL A 179 23.73 -6.16 -4.03
N ASP A 180 24.00 -6.86 -2.94
CA ASP A 180 25.26 -7.57 -2.75
C ASP A 180 25.26 -8.87 -3.56
N ARG A 181 26.37 -9.14 -4.25
CA ARG A 181 26.59 -10.30 -5.12
C ARG A 181 27.96 -10.90 -4.86
N VAL A 182 28.15 -12.15 -5.21
CA VAL A 182 29.47 -12.81 -5.15
C VAL A 182 30.11 -12.80 -6.53
N CYS A 183 31.38 -12.40 -6.60
CA CYS A 183 32.12 -12.40 -7.86
C CYS A 183 32.38 -13.83 -8.34
N GLY A 184 31.93 -14.17 -9.54
CA GLY A 184 32.18 -15.49 -10.13
C GLY A 184 33.65 -15.80 -10.49
N LYS A 185 34.58 -14.83 -10.37
CA LYS A 185 36.01 -15.00 -10.69
C LYS A 185 36.90 -15.09 -9.45
N CYS A 186 36.72 -14.21 -8.46
CA CYS A 186 37.54 -14.19 -7.25
C CYS A 186 36.78 -14.59 -5.97
N GLY A 187 35.46 -14.82 -6.04
CA GLY A 187 34.64 -15.17 -4.88
C GLY A 187 34.37 -14.02 -3.89
N VAL A 188 34.93 -12.83 -4.12
CA VAL A 188 34.73 -11.67 -3.23
C VAL A 188 33.33 -11.07 -3.44
N GLY A 189 32.70 -10.64 -2.34
CA GLY A 189 31.44 -9.89 -2.35
C GLY A 189 31.60 -8.53 -3.03
N PHE A 190 30.65 -8.15 -3.88
CA PHE A 190 30.61 -6.84 -4.53
C PHE A 190 29.18 -6.34 -4.64
N ARG A 191 29.03 -5.02 -4.61
CA ARG A 191 27.74 -4.37 -4.79
C ARG A 191 27.47 -4.10 -6.27
N ALA A 192 26.28 -4.42 -6.74
CA ALA A 192 25.87 -4.07 -8.09
C ALA A 192 24.37 -3.83 -8.18
N ASN A 193 23.96 -2.98 -9.12
CA ASN A 193 22.57 -2.77 -9.40
C ASN A 193 21.86 -4.08 -9.76
N LYS A 194 20.68 -4.35 -9.20
CA LYS A 194 19.93 -5.60 -9.42
C LYS A 194 19.60 -5.87 -10.89
N TYR A 195 19.46 -4.81 -11.70
CA TYR A 195 19.21 -4.91 -13.14
C TYR A 195 20.48 -5.07 -13.98
N SER A 196 21.66 -4.96 -13.36
CA SER A 196 22.93 -5.18 -14.06
C SER A 196 23.14 -6.65 -14.36
N SER A 197 23.61 -6.96 -15.57
CA SER A 197 24.07 -8.31 -15.96
C SER A 197 25.45 -8.67 -15.41
N ARG A 198 26.07 -7.77 -14.63
CA ARG A 198 27.42 -7.93 -14.09
C ARG A 198 27.51 -9.09 -13.08
N LYS A 199 28.41 -10.05 -13.38
CA LYS A 199 28.69 -11.25 -12.56
C LYS A 199 30.02 -11.19 -11.79
N SER A 200 30.83 -10.16 -12.01
CA SER A 200 32.19 -10.07 -11.46
C SER A 200 32.48 -8.68 -10.88
N CYS A 201 33.32 -8.61 -9.84
CA CYS A 201 33.71 -7.35 -9.19
C CYS A 201 34.48 -6.41 -10.13
N GLU A 202 34.66 -5.16 -9.70
CA GLU A 202 35.34 -4.12 -10.49
C GLU A 202 36.82 -4.39 -10.74
N GLN A 203 37.48 -5.09 -9.82
CA GLN A 203 38.88 -5.47 -9.96
C GLN A 203 39.07 -6.60 -11.00
N CYS A 204 38.16 -7.58 -11.01
CA CYS A 204 38.24 -8.71 -11.93
C CYS A 204 37.80 -8.36 -13.36
N PHE A 205 36.90 -7.39 -13.51
CA PHE A 205 36.41 -6.93 -14.80
C PHE A 205 36.04 -5.44 -14.73
N PRO A 206 37.01 -4.52 -14.89
CA PRO A 206 36.73 -3.10 -14.79
C PRO A 206 35.69 -2.69 -15.86
N ALA A 207 34.69 -1.90 -15.45
CA ALA A 207 33.74 -1.38 -16.41
C ALA A 207 34.47 -0.45 -17.38
N ARG A 208 34.21 -0.55 -18.69
CA ARG A 208 34.65 0.47 -19.66
C ARG A 208 33.96 1.77 -19.27
N ARG A 209 34.69 2.72 -18.68
CA ARG A 209 34.19 4.05 -18.34
C ARG A 209 33.94 4.83 -19.63
N THR A 210 32.84 4.55 -20.33
CA THR A 210 32.30 5.57 -21.23
C THR A 210 31.74 6.66 -20.32
N LYS A 211 32.46 7.77 -20.22
CA LYS A 211 31.95 9.00 -19.61
C LYS A 211 30.70 9.41 -20.39
N ARG A 212 29.52 8.89 -20.03
CA ARG A 212 28.27 9.62 -20.27
C ARG A 212 28.25 10.72 -19.23
N LEU A 213 29.06 11.76 -19.50
CA LEU A 213 28.84 13.07 -18.91
C LEU A 213 27.37 13.39 -19.21
N LEU A 214 26.58 13.61 -18.16
CA LEU A 214 25.39 14.44 -18.35
C LEU A 214 25.90 15.78 -18.90
N PRO A 215 25.16 16.44 -19.81
CA PRO A 215 25.55 17.77 -20.25
C PRO A 215 25.71 18.63 -19.01
N ASP A 216 26.93 19.13 -18.81
CA ASP A 216 27.28 19.98 -17.68
C ASP A 216 26.16 21.02 -17.50
N GLY A 217 25.64 21.09 -16.27
CA GLY A 217 24.91 22.27 -15.85
C GLY A 217 25.91 23.42 -15.75
N PRO A 218 25.49 24.68 -15.96
CA PRO A 218 26.34 25.82 -15.66
C PRO A 218 26.83 25.78 -14.20
#